data_AF-A0A7U6QP61-F1
#
_entry.id   AF-A0A7U6QP61-F1
#
_cell.length_a   1.000
_cell.length_b   1.000
_cell.length_c   1.000
_cell.angle_alpha   90.00
_cell.angle_beta   90.00
_cell.angle_gamma   90.00
#
_symmetry.space_group_name_H-M   'P 1'
#
loop_
_entity.id
_entity.type
_entity.pdbx_description
1 polymer ?
#
loop_
_entity_poly.entity_id
_entity_poly.type
_entity_poly.pdbx_seq_one_letter_code
_entity_poly.pdbx_strand_id
1 'polypeptide(L)'
;MAPHAQHHAHHFAKSSEHPADYNKEDHHLVAHDIEFPLESAASSAQQPLRVHVERVVRQYFAMLGDEMPTDLYELILKQVEEPLLSVVLEKTRGNQTKCAQILGLNRGTLRKKLKTYDLM
;
A
#
# COMPACT_ATOMS: atom_id res chain seq x y z
N MET A 1 -51.65 13.98 35.32
CA MET A 1 -52.12 12.61 35.03
C MET A 1 -51.42 12.13 33.77
N ALA A 2 -50.43 11.25 33.93
CA ALA A 2 -49.92 10.41 32.85
C ALA A 2 -50.35 8.97 33.14
N PRO A 3 -50.63 8.18 32.10
CA PRO A 3 -50.26 6.77 32.08
C PRO A 3 -49.41 6.54 30.82
N HIS A 4 -48.10 6.31 30.94
CA HIS A 4 -47.50 4.98 31.10
C HIS A 4 -48.01 3.98 30.05
N ALA A 5 -47.35 3.96 28.88
CA ALA A 5 -47.37 2.82 27.97
C ALA A 5 -46.04 2.07 28.13
N GLN A 6 -46.15 0.88 28.69
CA GLN A 6 -45.04 -0.06 28.93
C GLN A 6 -44.70 -0.82 27.64
N HIS A 7 -43.39 -1.04 27.47
CA HIS A 7 -42.73 -2.25 26.95
C HIS A 7 -43.37 -3.02 25.79
N HIS A 8 -42.61 -3.18 24.70
CA HIS A 8 -42.14 -4.51 24.29
C HIS A 8 -40.97 -4.42 23.31
N ALA A 9 -39.83 -4.98 23.76
CA ALA A 9 -38.72 -5.36 22.91
C ALA A 9 -39.12 -6.58 22.09
N HIS A 10 -39.10 -6.44 20.76
CA HIS A 10 -39.15 -7.57 19.84
C HIS A 10 -37.88 -7.59 18.98
N HIS A 11 -36.93 -8.38 19.45
CA HIS A 11 -36.39 -9.50 18.67
C HIS A 11 -35.89 -9.16 17.25
N PHE A 12 -34.72 -8.49 17.16
CA PHE A 12 -33.95 -8.48 15.92
C PHE A 12 -33.42 -9.89 15.66
N ALA A 13 -34.06 -10.56 14.70
CA ALA A 13 -33.73 -11.91 14.29
C ALA A 13 -32.26 -11.99 13.84
N LYS A 14 -31.54 -12.95 14.42
CA LYS A 14 -30.32 -13.52 13.82
C LYS A 14 -30.71 -14.13 12.47
N SER A 15 -30.33 -13.47 11.38
CA SER A 15 -30.16 -14.13 10.09
C SER A 15 -28.67 -14.17 9.79
N SER A 16 -28.04 -15.23 10.30
CA SER A 16 -26.78 -15.76 9.83
C SER A 16 -27.00 -16.26 8.41
N GLU A 17 -26.36 -15.67 7.40
CA GLU A 17 -25.82 -16.33 6.18
C GLU A 17 -24.91 -15.30 5.48
N HIS A 18 -23.59 -15.39 5.71
CA HIS A 18 -22.60 -14.88 4.77
C HIS A 18 -21.52 -15.95 4.59
N PRO A 19 -21.27 -16.42 3.36
CA PRO A 19 -20.42 -17.55 3.09
C PRO A 19 -18.96 -17.08 3.13
N ALA A 20 -18.40 -17.03 4.32
CA ALA A 20 -16.96 -17.03 4.52
C ALA A 20 -16.54 -18.40 5.05
N ASP A 21 -16.86 -19.45 4.28
CA ASP A 21 -16.14 -20.72 4.36
C ASP A 21 -14.76 -20.48 3.75
N TYR A 22 -13.88 -19.82 4.52
CA TYR A 22 -12.45 -19.94 4.30
C TYR A 22 -12.06 -21.32 4.79
N ASN A 23 -12.16 -22.26 3.86
CA ASN A 23 -11.90 -23.67 4.05
C ASN A 23 -10.58 -23.88 4.80
N LYS A 24 -10.66 -24.65 5.88
CA LYS A 24 -9.59 -24.99 6.80
C LYS A 24 -8.94 -26.26 6.31
N GLU A 25 -8.03 -26.16 5.34
CA GLU A 25 -7.27 -27.30 4.84
C GLU A 25 -5.80 -26.92 4.66
N ASP A 26 -4.98 -27.49 5.56
CA ASP A 26 -3.57 -27.87 5.37
C ASP A 26 -2.55 -26.82 4.93
N HIS A 27 -2.12 -25.98 5.88
CA HIS A 27 -0.74 -25.45 5.85
C HIS A 27 0.24 -26.52 6.33
N HIS A 28 0.45 -27.55 5.51
CA HIS A 28 1.65 -28.38 5.59
C HIS A 28 2.78 -27.62 4.87
N LEU A 29 3.72 -27.08 5.64
CA LEU A 29 4.93 -26.45 5.12
C LEU A 29 5.82 -27.54 4.51
N VAL A 30 5.62 -27.83 3.23
CA VAL A 30 6.56 -28.61 2.45
C VAL A 30 7.56 -27.64 1.86
N ALA A 31 8.79 -27.70 2.37
CA ALA A 31 9.97 -27.16 1.72
C ALA A 31 10.15 -27.91 0.38
N HIS A 32 9.69 -27.28 -0.70
CA HIS A 32 10.00 -27.72 -2.06
C HIS A 32 10.36 -26.48 -2.88
N ASP A 33 11.67 -26.33 -3.09
CA ASP A 33 12.30 -25.82 -4.30
C ASP A 33 11.57 -24.67 -4.97
N ILE A 34 11.79 -23.46 -4.47
CA ILE A 34 11.47 -22.26 -5.24
C ILE A 34 12.51 -22.15 -6.36
N GLU A 35 12.30 -22.90 -7.45
CA GLU A 35 12.85 -22.56 -8.74
C GLU A 35 12.25 -21.20 -9.14
N PHE A 36 12.98 -20.12 -8.86
CA PHE A 36 12.75 -18.84 -9.52
C PHE A 36 13.20 -19.00 -10.97
N PRO A 37 12.30 -18.98 -11.97
CA PRO A 37 12.72 -19.01 -13.34
C PRO A 37 13.61 -17.79 -13.60
N LEU A 38 14.79 -18.03 -14.17
CA LEU A 38 15.68 -17.00 -14.71
C LEU A 38 14.98 -16.35 -15.92
N GLU A 39 14.06 -15.44 -15.64
CA GLU A 39 13.35 -14.71 -16.68
C GLU A 39 14.28 -13.71 -17.38
N SER A 40 14.30 -13.86 -18.70
CA SER A 40 15.09 -13.13 -19.69
C SER A 40 15.29 -11.65 -19.37
N ALA A 41 16.55 -11.21 -19.34
CA ALA A 41 16.98 -9.84 -19.07
C ALA A 41 16.37 -8.77 -20.01
N ALA A 42 15.75 -9.17 -21.13
CA ALA A 42 15.12 -8.27 -22.08
C ALA A 42 13.66 -7.85 -21.72
N SER A 43 13.01 -8.55 -20.78
CA SER A 43 11.60 -8.32 -20.39
C SER A 43 11.43 -7.26 -19.28
N SER A 44 12.48 -7.02 -18.49
CA SER A 44 12.44 -6.18 -17.28
C SER A 44 12.04 -4.72 -17.56
N ALA A 45 12.40 -4.17 -18.73
CA ALA A 45 12.15 -2.77 -19.09
C ALA A 45 10.66 -2.42 -19.30
N GLN A 46 9.78 -3.41 -19.45
CA GLN A 46 8.35 -3.24 -19.72
C GLN A 46 7.46 -3.70 -18.55
N GLN A 47 8.04 -4.15 -17.44
CA GLN A 47 7.25 -4.63 -16.31
C GLN A 47 6.58 -3.46 -15.56
N PRO A 48 5.32 -3.61 -15.10
CA PRO A 48 4.65 -2.60 -14.29
C PRO A 48 5.41 -2.23 -13.01
N LEU A 49 5.26 -1.00 -12.53
CA LEU A 49 5.89 -0.55 -11.27
C LEU A 49 5.57 -1.46 -10.08
N ARG A 50 4.33 -1.97 -9.99
CA ARG A 50 3.92 -2.91 -8.93
C ARG A 50 4.80 -4.17 -8.86
N VAL A 51 5.23 -4.69 -10.02
CA VAL A 51 6.08 -5.89 -10.09
C VAL A 51 7.48 -5.57 -9.58
N HIS A 52 8.00 -4.38 -9.90
CA HIS A 52 9.28 -3.90 -9.39
C HIS A 52 9.26 -3.72 -7.87
N VAL A 53 8.21 -3.10 -7.33
CA VAL A 53 8.05 -2.90 -5.89
C VAL A 53 7.98 -4.24 -5.16
N GLU A 54 7.16 -5.18 -5.65
CA GLU A 54 7.06 -6.52 -5.07
C GLU A 54 8.41 -7.24 -5.04
N ARG A 55 9.13 -7.23 -6.16
CA ARG A 55 10.46 -7.85 -6.25
C ARG A 55 11.44 -7.26 -5.24
N VAL A 56 11.51 -5.93 -5.15
CA VAL A 56 12.42 -5.24 -4.22
C VAL A 56 12.08 -5.55 -2.77
N VAL A 57 10.80 -5.56 -2.40
CA VAL A 57 10.37 -5.89 -1.03
C VAL A 57 10.69 -7.35 -0.69
N ARG A 58 10.45 -8.29 -1.60
CA ARG A 58 10.82 -9.71 -1.41
C ARG A 58 12.33 -9.89 -1.23
N GLN A 59 13.12 -9.20 -2.05
CA GLN A 59 14.59 -9.21 -1.93
C GLN A 59 15.05 -8.61 -0.61
N TYR A 60 14.42 -7.52 -0.15
CA TYR A 60 14.71 -6.91 1.14
C TYR A 60 14.49 -7.90 2.29
N PHE A 61 13.34 -8.60 2.34
CA PHE A 61 13.11 -9.63 3.37
C PHE A 61 14.11 -10.80 3.28
N ALA A 62 14.47 -11.24 2.07
CA ALA A 62 15.48 -12.28 1.89
C ALA A 62 16.86 -11.88 2.43
N MET A 63 17.19 -10.58 2.40
CA MET A 63 18.45 -10.04 2.95
C MET A 63 18.42 -9.87 4.48
N LEU A 64 17.24 -9.64 5.07
CA LEU A 64 17.10 -9.53 6.52
C LEU A 64 17.19 -10.89 7.25
N GLY A 65 16.92 -12.01 6.56
CA GLY A 65 16.87 -13.32 7.20
C GLY A 65 15.74 -13.39 8.23
N ASP A 66 16.07 -13.63 9.50
CA ASP A 66 15.10 -13.75 10.59
C ASP A 66 14.78 -12.41 11.29
N GLU A 67 15.42 -11.31 10.89
CA GLU A 67 15.16 -9.99 11.47
C GLU A 67 13.90 -9.35 10.90
N MET A 68 13.10 -8.73 11.78
CA MET A 68 11.89 -8.00 11.37
C MET A 68 12.18 -6.50 11.22
N PRO A 69 11.89 -5.90 10.05
CA PRO A 69 12.12 -4.49 9.84
C PRO A 69 11.04 -3.64 10.54
N THR A 70 11.45 -2.51 11.11
CA THR A 70 10.53 -1.47 11.61
C THR A 70 10.33 -0.38 10.55
N ASP A 71 9.16 0.24 10.53
CA ASP A 71 8.83 1.38 9.66
C ASP A 71 9.01 1.15 8.15
N LEU A 72 8.89 -0.11 7.69
CA LEU A 72 9.04 -0.47 6.28
C LEU A 72 8.10 0.32 5.35
N TYR A 73 6.89 0.62 5.81
CA TYR A 73 5.93 1.42 5.04
C TYR A 73 6.50 2.81 4.72
N GLU A 74 7.02 3.52 5.72
CA GLU A 74 7.62 4.84 5.54
C GLU A 74 8.89 4.76 4.70
N LEU A 75 9.71 3.71 4.88
CA LEU A 75 10.90 3.47 4.07
C LEU A 75 10.54 3.38 2.58
N ILE A 76 9.59 2.52 2.21
CA ILE A 76 9.17 2.33 0.83
C ILE A 76 8.44 3.58 0.30
N LEU A 77 7.59 4.20 1.10
CA LEU A 77 6.84 5.39 0.70
C LEU A 77 7.80 6.52 0.29
N LYS A 78 8.87 6.75 1.04
CA LYS A 78 9.90 7.75 0.69
C LYS A 78 10.56 7.45 -0.64
N GLN A 79 10.93 6.19 -0.89
CA GLN A 79 11.56 5.75 -2.15
C GLN A 79 10.68 5.98 -3.38
N VAL A 80 9.35 6.03 -3.21
CA VAL A 80 8.40 6.26 -4.30
C VAL A 80 8.01 7.73 -4.41
N GLU A 81 7.73 8.38 -3.28
CA GLU A 81 7.22 9.76 -3.28
C GLU A 81 8.28 10.79 -3.69
N GLU A 82 9.52 10.67 -3.21
CA GLU A 82 10.59 11.62 -3.54
C GLU A 82 10.86 11.73 -5.05
N PRO A 83 11.11 10.62 -5.79
CA PRO A 83 11.33 10.71 -7.23
C PRO A 83 10.08 11.15 -7.98
N LEU A 84 8.87 10.74 -7.54
CA LEU A 84 7.62 11.20 -8.14
C LEU A 84 7.48 12.73 -8.03
N LEU A 85 7.73 13.29 -6.85
CA LEU A 85 7.66 14.73 -6.61
C LEU A 85 8.73 15.49 -7.40
N SER A 86 9.97 14.99 -7.39
CA SER A 86 11.10 15.60 -8.09
C SER A 86 10.83 15.72 -9.59
N VAL A 87 10.46 14.62 -10.25
CA VAL A 87 10.21 14.58 -11.70
C VAL A 87 9.04 15.49 -12.09
N VAL A 88 7.96 15.50 -11.31
CA VAL A 88 6.82 16.36 -11.63
C VAL A 88 7.15 17.83 -11.38
N LEU A 89 7.91 18.15 -10.34
CA LEU A 89 8.36 19.52 -10.07
C LEU A 89 9.29 20.04 -11.18
N GLU A 90 10.20 19.20 -11.66
CA GLU A 90 11.05 19.50 -12.83
C GLU A 90 10.18 19.74 -14.07
N LYS A 91 9.23 18.82 -14.33
CA LYS A 91 8.31 18.93 -15.48
C LYS A 91 7.50 20.21 -15.46
N THR A 92 7.13 20.71 -14.28
CA THR A 92 6.42 21.99 -14.11
C THR A 92 7.34 23.19 -13.93
N ARG A 93 8.66 23.02 -14.06
CA ARG A 93 9.69 24.06 -13.90
C ARG A 93 9.56 24.79 -12.55
N GLY A 94 9.35 24.03 -11.47
CA GLY A 94 9.17 24.57 -10.13
C GLY A 94 7.78 25.14 -9.84
N ASN A 95 6.84 25.11 -10.79
CA ASN A 95 5.47 25.61 -10.54
C ASN A 95 4.69 24.62 -9.67
N GLN A 96 4.66 24.90 -8.36
CA GLN A 96 4.01 24.07 -7.36
C GLN A 96 2.49 23.96 -7.55
N THR A 97 1.81 25.01 -8.04
CA THR A 97 0.36 24.93 -8.28
C THR A 97 0.04 23.93 -9.39
N LYS A 98 0.81 23.96 -10.49
CA LYS A 98 0.67 22.96 -11.57
C LYS A 98 1.09 21.57 -11.12
N CYS A 99 2.15 21.45 -10.32
CA CYS A 99 2.59 20.17 -9.77
C CYS A 99 1.49 19.54 -8.90
N ALA A 100 0.87 20.33 -8.03
CA ALA A 100 -0.25 19.90 -7.18
C ALA A 100 -1.45 19.43 -8.01
N GLN A 101 -1.78 20.14 -9.10
CA GLN A 101 -2.84 19.75 -10.03
C GLN A 101 -2.54 18.42 -10.73
N ILE A 102 -1.30 18.23 -11.23
CA ILE A 102 -0.88 16.97 -11.89
C ILE A 102 -0.95 15.79 -10.92
N LEU A 103 -0.48 15.99 -9.69
CA LEU A 103 -0.47 14.95 -8.65
C LEU A 103 -1.84 14.75 -7.97
N GLY A 104 -2.83 15.61 -8.25
CA GLY A 104 -4.13 15.56 -7.57
C GLY A 104 -4.06 15.88 -6.07
N LEU A 105 -3.06 16.65 -5.64
CA LEU A 105 -2.84 17.00 -4.24
C LEU A 105 -3.35 18.40 -3.90
N ASN A 106 -3.80 18.59 -2.66
CA ASN A 106 -3.94 19.94 -2.13
C ASN A 106 -2.55 20.62 -2.08
N ARG A 107 -2.48 21.92 -2.45
CA ARG A 107 -1.23 22.69 -2.44
C ARG A 107 -0.51 22.68 -1.09
N GLY A 108 -1.24 22.74 0.03
CA GLY A 108 -0.69 22.66 1.37
C GLY A 108 0.00 21.31 1.63
N THR A 109 -0.63 20.22 1.17
CA THR A 109 -0.06 18.87 1.24
C THR A 109 1.19 18.74 0.39
N LEU A 110 1.16 19.22 -0.86
CA LEU A 110 2.33 19.22 -1.73
C LEU A 110 3.50 19.96 -1.06
N ARG A 111 3.26 21.17 -0.55
CA ARG A 111 4.32 21.97 0.10
C ARG A 111 4.94 21.27 1.30
N LYS A 112 4.12 20.59 2.13
CA LYS A 112 4.64 19.80 3.25
C LYS A 112 5.54 18.67 2.75
N LYS A 113 5.10 17.92 1.74
CA LYS A 113 5.89 16.84 1.14
C LYS A 113 7.20 17.33 0.52
N LEU A 114 7.17 18.42 -0.25
CA LEU A 114 8.39 19.01 -0.82
C LEU A 114 9.42 19.39 0.25
N LYS A 115 8.97 19.90 1.40
CA LYS A 115 9.86 20.17 2.55
C LYS A 115 10.40 18.89 3.20
N THR A 116 9.59 17.83 3.30
CA THR A 116 10.02 16.54 3.88
C THR A 116 11.17 15.91 3.10
N TYR A 117 11.24 16.17 1.79
CA TYR A 117 12.25 15.63 0.89
C TYR A 117 13.30 16.67 0.44
N ASP A 118 13.38 17.83 1.11
CA ASP A 118 14.35 18.90 0.79
C ASP A 118 14.33 19.38 -0.68
N LEU A 119 13.14 19.38 -1.30
CA LEU A 119 12.90 19.86 -2.68
C LEU A 119 12.43 21.32 -2.75
N MET A 120 12.41 22.04 -1.61
CA MET A 120 11.97 23.43 -1.48
C MET A 120 12.66 24.12 -0.30
#